data_AF-A0A383EXI0-F1
#
_entry.id   AF-A0A383EXI0-F1
#
_cell.length_a   1.000
_cell.length_b   1.000
_cell.length_c   1.000
_cell.angle_alpha   90.00
_cell.angle_beta   90.00
_cell.angle_gamma   90.00
#
_symmetry.space_group_name_H-M   'P 1'
#
loop_
_entity.id
_entity.type
_entity.pdbx_description
1 polymer ?
#
loop_
_entity_poly.entity_id
_entity_poly.type
_entity_poly.pdbx_seq_one_letter_code
_entity_poly.pdbx_strand_id
1 'polypeptide(L)' 'MSDLAPYIDHTLLKPEATRAQIETLCAEAAEHNFSTVCVNGSRVELAYSLLEE' A
#
# COMPACT_ATOMS: atom_id res chain seq x y z
N MET A 1 -3.89 22.46 -10.10
CA MET A 1 -3.65 21.08 -10.59
C MET A 1 -4.33 20.16 -9.61
N SER A 2 -5.23 19.30 -10.06
CA SER A 2 -5.96 18.39 -9.18
C SER A 2 -4.98 17.39 -8.56
N ASP A 3 -5.09 17.17 -7.26
CA ASP A 3 -4.35 16.13 -6.56
C ASP A 3 -4.90 14.77 -7.03
N LEU A 4 -4.05 13.96 -7.67
CA LEU A 4 -4.45 12.66 -8.23
C LEU A 4 -4.31 11.54 -7.19
N ALA A 5 -3.53 11.75 -6.14
CA ALA A 5 -3.27 10.75 -5.11
C ALA A 5 -4.54 10.12 -4.49
N PRO A 6 -5.59 10.88 -4.14
CA PRO A 6 -6.81 10.29 -3.57
C PRO A 6 -7.64 9.45 -4.57
N TYR A 7 -7.21 9.34 -5.83
CA TYR A 7 -7.84 8.49 -6.84
C TYR A 7 -6.96 7.29 -7.24
N ILE A 8 -5.80 7.12 -6.59
CA ILE A 8 -4.85 6.05 -6.88
C ILE A 8 -4.93 4.99 -5.79
N ASP A 9 -5.05 3.74 -6.22
CA ASP A 9 -4.93 2.55 -5.38
C ASP A 9 -3.56 1.90 -5.62
N HIS A 10 -2.68 1.96 -4.62
CA HIS A 10 -1.33 1.42 -4.75
C HIS A 10 -1.36 -0.10 -4.64
N THR A 11 -1.06 -0.79 -5.75
CA THR A 11 -1.39 -2.21 -5.91
C THR A 11 -0.14 -3.08 -6.04
N LEU A 12 -0.03 -4.11 -5.17
CA LEU A 12 0.96 -5.18 -5.27
C LEU A 12 0.32 -6.54 -4.97
N LEU A 13 -0.14 -7.20 -6.03
CA LEU A 13 -0.79 -8.52 -5.99
C LEU A 13 0.09 -9.66 -6.53
N LYS A 14 1.39 -9.42 -6.71
CA LYS A 14 2.32 -10.47 -7.12
C LYS A 14 2.38 -11.54 -6.01
N PRO A 15 2.21 -12.83 -6.33
CA PRO A 15 2.25 -13.89 -5.30
C PRO A 15 3.62 -13.99 -4.61
N GLU A 16 4.69 -13.57 -5.29
CA GLU A 16 6.05 -13.53 -4.77
C GLU A 16 6.37 -12.23 -3.99
N ALA A 17 5.37 -11.37 -3.77
CA ALA A 17 5.56 -10.13 -3.01
C ALA A 17 6.09 -10.43 -1.60
N THR A 18 7.29 -9.94 -1.34
CA THR A 18 8.00 -10.10 -0.07
C THR A 18 7.49 -9.11 0.96
N ARG A 19 7.72 -9.39 2.24
CA ARG A 19 7.41 -8.47 3.35
C ARG A 19 7.99 -7.08 3.13
N ALA A 20 9.27 -7.00 2.73
CA ALA A 20 9.95 -5.73 2.44
C ALA A 20 9.26 -4.92 1.35
N GLN A 21 8.74 -5.56 0.31
CA GLN A 21 8.02 -4.85 -0.76
C GLN A 21 6.66 -4.32 -0.29
N ILE A 22 5.99 -5.02 0.63
CA ILE A 22 4.74 -4.53 1.25
C ILE A 22 5.05 -3.36 2.19
N GLU A 23 6.17 -3.41 2.93
CA GLU A 23 6.66 -2.29 3.75
C GLU A 23 6.91 -1.04 2.89
N THR A 24 7.63 -1.19 1.77
CA THR A 24 7.84 -0.09 0.82
C THR A 24 6.53 0.43 0.24
N LEU A 25 5.62 -0.46 -0.19
CA LEU A 25 4.33 -0.08 -0.73
C LEU A 25 3.51 0.77 0.27
N CYS A 26 3.45 0.36 1.53
CA CYS A 26 2.70 1.09 2.56
C CYS A 26 3.34 2.46 2.83
N ALA A 27 4.68 2.53 2.89
CA ALA A 27 5.40 3.78 3.07
C ALA A 27 5.15 4.77 1.92
N GLU A 28 5.21 4.29 0.66
CA GLU A 28 4.91 5.11 -0.53
C GLU A 28 3.46 5.60 -0.53
N ALA A 29 2.51 4.75 -0.10
CA ALA A 29 1.11 5.12 -0.01
C ALA A 29 0.86 6.21 1.03
N ALA A 30 1.52 6.14 2.18
CA ALA A 30 1.48 7.17 3.21
C ALA A 30 2.16 8.47 2.75
N GLU A 31 3.35 8.37 2.11
CA GLU A 31 4.09 9.53 1.61
C GLU A 31 3.29 10.31 0.56
N HIS A 32 2.66 9.60 -0.38
CA HIS A 32 1.91 10.21 -1.47
C HIS A 32 0.44 10.47 -1.13
N ASN A 33 -0.07 10.06 0.04
CA ASN A 33 -1.48 10.13 0.41
C ASN A 33 -2.40 9.44 -0.63
N PHE A 34 -2.01 8.23 -1.04
CA PHE A 34 -2.85 7.40 -1.89
C PHE A 34 -4.12 6.97 -1.17
N SER A 35 -5.18 6.71 -1.94
CA SER A 35 -6.50 6.37 -1.40
C SER A 35 -6.47 5.04 -0.64
N THR A 36 -5.89 4.02 -1.26
CA THR A 36 -5.84 2.67 -0.69
C THR A 36 -4.54 1.96 -1.06
N VAL A 37 -4.24 0.87 -0.33
CA VAL A 37 -3.27 -0.14 -0.72
C VAL A 37 -3.98 -1.45 -1.05
N CYS A 38 -3.61 -2.09 -2.15
CA CYS A 38 -4.16 -3.36 -2.59
C CYS A 38 -3.07 -4.44 -2.54
N VAL A 39 -3.17 -5.35 -1.58
CA VAL A 39 -2.22 -6.43 -1.34
C VAL A 39 -2.90 -7.80 -1.34
N ASN A 40 -2.13 -8.87 -1.50
CA ASN A 40 -2.66 -10.22 -1.37
C ASN A 40 -3.27 -10.43 0.03
N GLY A 41 -4.36 -11.20 0.15
CA GLY A 41 -5.06 -11.43 1.42
C GLY A 41 -4.16 -11.87 2.58
N SER A 42 -3.13 -12.67 2.29
CA SER A 42 -2.12 -13.11 3.27
C SER A 42 -1.24 -11.99 3.83
N ARG A 43 -1.26 -10.80 3.22
CA ARG A 43 -0.46 -9.62 3.59
C ARG A 43 -1.30 -8.50 4.20
N VAL A 44 -2.62 -8.65 4.29
CA VAL A 44 -3.53 -7.60 4.79
C VAL A 44 -3.20 -7.20 6.23
N GLU A 45 -2.95 -8.17 7.12
CA GLU A 45 -2.59 -7.90 8.52
C GLU A 45 -1.29 -7.07 8.64
N LEU A 46 -0.30 -7.39 7.82
CA LEU A 46 0.96 -6.65 7.76
C LEU A 46 0.73 -5.22 7.24
N ALA A 47 0.00 -5.06 6.14
CA ALA A 47 -0.27 -3.74 5.55
C ALA A 47 -1.07 -2.85 6.52
N TYR A 48 -2.07 -3.41 7.20
CA TYR A 48 -2.83 -2.71 8.23
C TYR A 48 -1.94 -2.23 9.38
N SER A 49 -1.08 -3.11 9.90
CA SER A 49 -0.16 -2.77 11.00
C SER A 49 0.85 -1.67 10.63
N LEU A 50 1.15 -1.48 9.35
CA LEU A 50 2.08 -0.47 8.86
C LEU A 50 1.42 0.89 8.56
N LEU A 51 0.09 0.92 8.42
CA LEU A 51 -0.68 2.11 8.08
C LEU A 51 -1.48 2.66 9.27
N GLU A 52 -1.65 1.89 10.35
CA GLU A 52 -2.25 2.35 11.61
C GLU A 52 -1.25 3.13 12.50
N GLU A 53 -0.80 4.29 12.04
CA GLU A 53 -0.19 5.33 12.88
C GLU A 53 -1.05 6.61 12.94
#